data_AF-A0A9E7AX08-F1
#
_entry.id   AF-A0A9E7AX08-F1
#
_cell.length_a   1.000
_cell.length_b   1.000
_cell.length_c   1.000
_cell.angle_alpha   90.00
_cell.angle_beta   90.00
_cell.angle_gamma   90.00
#
_symmetry.space_group_name_H-M   'P 1'
#
loop_
_entity.id
_entity.type
_entity.pdbx_description
1 polymer ?
#
loop_
_entity_poly.entity_id
_entity_poly.type
_entity_poly.pdbx_seq_one_letter_code
_entity_poly.pdbx_strand_id
1 'polypeptide(L)' 'MKQILLLAGLLASMNAMAFCGFYVAKADAKLFNKTSEVILVRNGEKTTITMSSDFEGEVKDFAMV' A
#
# COMPACT_ATOMS: atom_id res chain seq x y z
N MET A 1 1.88 -25.43 -29.45
CA MET A 1 1.31 -24.08 -29.23
C MET A 1 1.21 -23.72 -27.75
N LYS A 2 0.47 -24.49 -26.91
CA LYS A 2 0.30 -24.19 -25.47
C LYS A 2 1.61 -24.10 -24.67
N GLN A 3 2.58 -24.98 -24.97
CA GLN A 3 3.90 -24.99 -24.33
C GLN A 3 4.74 -23.73 -24.65
N ILE A 4 4.63 -23.21 -25.87
CA ILE A 4 5.35 -22.00 -26.32
C ILE A 4 4.79 -20.76 -25.60
N LEU A 5 3.47 -20.70 -25.42
CA LEU A 5 2.78 -19.64 -24.66
C LEU A 5 3.20 -19.60 -23.19
N LEU A 6 3.35 -20.76 -22.55
CA LEU A 6 3.81 -20.84 -21.16
C LEU A 6 5.26 -20.36 -21.01
N LEU A 7 6.14 -20.77 -21.93
CA LEU A 7 7.55 -20.38 -21.89
C LEU A 7 7.74 -18.88 -22.16
N ALA A 8 6.95 -18.30 -23.06
CA ALA A 8 6.93 -16.86 -23.32
C ALA A 8 6.49 -16.05 -22.10
N GLY A 9 5.54 -16.55 -21.30
CA GLY A 9 5.09 -15.89 -20.07
C GLY A 9 6.15 -15.85 -18.98
N LEU A 10 6.95 -16.91 -18.83
CA LEU A 10 8.06 -16.92 -17.86
C LEU A 10 9.18 -15.94 -18.25
N LEU A 11 9.47 -15.81 -19.54
CA LEU A 11 10.47 -14.88 -20.06
C LEU A 11 10.03 -13.41 -19.97
N ALA A 12 8.73 -13.16 -19.78
CA ALA A 12 8.15 -11.82 -19.64
C ALA A 12 8.13 -11.32 -18.19
N SER A 13 8.87 -11.92 -17.25
CA SER A 13 8.94 -11.45 -15.87
C SER A 13 9.55 -10.05 -15.82
N MET A 14 8.71 -9.03 -15.71
CA MET A 14 9.13 -7.64 -15.54
C MET A 14 9.57 -7.42 -14.09
N ASN A 15 10.68 -6.69 -13.91
CA ASN A 15 11.08 -6.22 -12.60
C ASN A 15 10.01 -5.24 -12.09
N ALA A 16 9.29 -5.62 -11.04
CA ALA A 16 8.39 -4.69 -10.37
C ALA A 16 9.23 -3.62 -9.67
N MET A 17 8.97 -2.35 -10.00
CA MET A 17 9.57 -1.22 -9.30
C MET A 17 8.85 -1.05 -7.96
N ALA A 18 9.29 -1.80 -6.95
CA ALA A 18 8.80 -1.66 -5.59
C ALA A 18 9.34 -0.35 -4.98
N PHE A 19 8.50 0.31 -4.19
CA PHE A 19 8.84 1.53 -3.47
C PHE A 19 8.82 1.26 -1.96
N CYS A 20 9.87 1.67 -1.25
CA CYS A 20 10.04 1.44 0.19
C CYS A 20 9.53 2.60 1.06
N GLY A 21 8.67 3.48 0.53
CA GLY A 21 8.15 4.65 1.24
C GLY A 21 6.65 4.61 1.46
N PHE A 22 6.05 5.78 1.66
CA PHE A 22 4.64 5.91 2.01
C PHE A 22 3.89 6.82 1.05
N TYR A 23 2.58 6.63 0.97
CA TYR A 23 1.69 7.55 0.27
C TYR A 23 1.07 8.50 1.28
N VAL A 24 1.19 9.80 1.01
CA VAL A 24 0.63 10.85 1.86
C VAL A 24 -0.36 11.68 1.06
N ALA A 25 -1.50 12.00 1.66
CA ALA A 25 -2.47 12.92 1.10
C ALA A 25 -1.84 14.29 0.81
N LYS A 26 -2.11 14.87 -0.37
CA LYS A 26 -1.77 16.28 -0.63
C LYS A 26 -2.59 17.21 0.28
N ALA A 27 -2.06 18.40 0.54
CA ALA A 27 -2.67 19.37 1.46
C ALA A 27 -4.13 19.74 1.10
N ASP A 28 -4.46 19.83 -0.20
CA ASP A 28 -5.79 20.18 -0.69
C ASP A 28 -6.58 18.96 -1.23
N ALA A 29 -6.13 17.74 -0.95
CA ALA A 29 -6.81 16.53 -1.40
C ALA A 29 -8.19 16.39 -0.73
N LYS A 30 -9.22 16.09 -1.53
CA LYS A 30 -10.54 15.72 -1.01
C LYS A 30 -10.56 14.23 -0.70
N LEU A 31 -9.91 13.86 0.40
CA LEU A 31 -9.95 12.51 0.95
C LEU A 31 -11.00 12.43 2.05
N PHE A 32 -11.88 11.44 1.95
CA PHE A 32 -12.83 11.13 3.01
C PHE A 32 -12.27 10.01 3.87
N ASN A 33 -12.13 10.25 5.17
CA ASN A 33 -11.75 9.22 6.14
C ASN A 33 -12.96 8.88 6.98
N LYS A 34 -13.47 7.66 6.81
CA LYS A 34 -14.65 7.17 7.53
C LYS A 34 -14.31 6.82 8.97
N THR A 35 -13.17 6.18 9.21
CA THR A 35 -12.74 5.76 10.55
C THR A 35 -11.23 5.56 10.59
N SER A 36 -10.59 6.10 11.62
CA SER A 36 -9.20 5.76 11.96
C SER A 36 -9.15 5.08 13.30
N GLU A 37 -8.39 3.98 13.36
CA GLU A 37 -8.23 3.15 14.54
C GLU A 37 -6.75 3.08 14.91
N VAL A 38 -6.45 3.34 16.18
CA VAL A 38 -5.13 3.10 16.75
C VAL A 38 -5.17 1.77 17.48
N ILE A 39 -4.30 0.86 17.06
CA ILE A 39 -4.21 -0.49 17.61
C ILE A 39 -2.94 -0.57 18.44
N LEU A 40 -3.11 -0.84 19.74
CA LEU A 40 -2.02 -0.98 20.69
C LEU A 40 -2.05 -2.40 21.27
N VAL A 41 -0.94 -3.13 21.11
CA VAL A 41 -0.78 -4.48 21.66
C VAL A 41 0.40 -4.48 22.63
N ARG A 42 0.21 -5.05 23.82
CA ARG A 42 1.28 -5.29 24.78
C ARG A 42 1.46 -6.79 25.03
N ASN A 43 2.70 -7.26 24.86
CA ASN A 43 3.13 -8.61 25.16
C ASN A 43 4.34 -8.55 26.11
N GLY A 44 4.09 -8.75 27.41
CA GLY A 44 5.10 -8.60 28.47
C GLY A 44 5.67 -7.18 28.51
N GLU A 45 6.96 -7.05 28.21
CA GLU A 45 7.67 -5.77 28.10
C GLU A 45 7.61 -5.15 26.70
N LYS A 46 7.18 -5.89 25.68
CA LYS A 46 7.07 -5.39 24.31
C LYS A 46 5.72 -4.71 24.09
N THR A 47 5.75 -3.47 23.64
CA THR A 47 4.56 -2.71 23.21
C THR A 47 4.68 -2.43 21.71
N THR A 48 3.63 -2.68 20.95
CA THR A 48 3.55 -2.42 19.51
C THR A 48 2.33 -1.55 19.23
N ILE A 49 2.54 -0.46 18.51
CA ILE A 49 1.50 0.47 18.09
C ILE A 49 1.42 0.46 16.57
N THR A 50 0.20 0.45 16.04
CA THR A 50 -0.07 0.66 14.61
C THR A 50 -1.35 1.47 14.44
N MET A 51 -1.57 1.98 13.23
CA MET A 51 -2.76 2.74 12.87
C MET A 51 -3.36 2.13 11.60
N SER A 52 -4.68 2.00 11.58
CA SER A 52 -5.46 1.64 10.40
C SER A 52 -6.41 2.80 10.08
N SER A 53 -6.53 3.19 8.81
CA SER A 53 -7.41 4.28 8.37
C SER A 53 -8.25 3.80 7.19
N ASP A 54 -9.56 3.97 7.29
CA ASP A 54 -10.54 3.68 6.26
C ASP A 54 -10.80 4.95 5.44
N PHE A 55 -9.97 5.19 4.42
CA PHE A 55 -10.05 6.38 3.58
C PHE A 55 -10.42 6.05 2.13
N GLU A 56 -11.12 6.97 1.48
CA GLU A 56 -11.49 6.91 0.07
C GLU A 56 -11.11 8.22 -0.65
N GLY A 57 -10.52 8.10 -1.84
CA GLY A 57 -10.16 9.24 -2.69
C GLY A 57 -9.41 8.82 -3.95
N GLU A 58 -9.11 9.79 -4.81
CA GLU A 58 -8.42 9.55 -6.08
C GLU A 58 -6.94 9.26 -5.87
N VAL A 59 -6.40 8.24 -6.57
CA VAL A 59 -4.99 7.83 -6.45
C VAL A 59 -4.02 8.99 -6.75
N LYS A 60 -4.38 9.89 -7.67
CA LYS A 60 -3.58 11.07 -8.05
C LYS A 60 -3.42 12.11 -6.93
N ASP A 61 -4.23 12.03 -5.89
CA ASP A 61 -4.22 12.95 -4.76
C ASP A 61 -3.24 12.54 -3.65
N PHE A 62 -2.58 11.38 -3.82
CA PHE A 62 -1.49 10.92 -2.98
C PHE A 62 -0.13 11.25 -3.60
N ALA A 63 0.83 11.62 -2.75
CA ALA A 63 2.23 11.78 -3.10
C ALA A 63 3.06 10.64 -2.53
N MET A 64 4.03 10.13 -3.30
CA MET A 64 5.06 9.21 -2.81
C MET A 64 6.10 10.00 -2.01
N VAL A 65 6.43 9.52 -0.81
CA VAL A 65 7.44 10.09 0.11
C VAL A 65 8.46 9.04 0.49
#